data_AF-A0A850H403-F1
#
_entry.id   AF-A0A850H403-F1
#
_cell.length_a   1.000
_cell.length_b   1.000
_cell.length_c   1.000
_cell.angle_alpha   90.00
_cell.angle_beta   90.00
_cell.angle_gamma   90.00
#
_symmetry.space_group_name_H-M   'P 1'
#
loop_
_entity.id
_entity.type
_entity.pdbx_description
1 polymer ?
#
loop_
_entity_poly.entity_id
_entity_poly.type
_entity_poly.pdbx_seq_one_letter_code
_entity_poly.pdbx_strand_id
1 'polypeptide(L)'
;MAMIAAIIGRILIAVLFVLAGIMKIADPSGITQTLEASNFPGSLALPIGIFEVVAGLLLAIGLMTRLTSILLFGFTIITILIAHNDFLDPMQGQMALKNLAIAGGLLMVFAYGQTRGTLDHIRSRDKTHDAELRAARAEGRAEGAEHRVNGDRPRI
;
A
#
# COMPACT_ATOMS: atom_id res chain seq x y z
N MET A 1 15.63 8.13 6.37
CA MET A 1 16.14 7.70 5.04
C MET A 1 15.33 6.55 4.43
N ALA A 2 15.16 5.40 5.10
CA ALA A 2 14.43 4.25 4.56
C ALA A 2 12.96 4.53 4.16
N MET A 3 12.26 5.40 4.89
CA MET A 3 10.86 5.75 4.60
C MET A 3 10.72 6.50 3.26
N ILE A 4 11.60 7.45 2.98
CA ILE A 4 11.60 8.22 1.73
C ILE A 4 11.87 7.27 0.55
N ALA A 5 12.87 6.39 0.69
CA ALA A 5 13.17 5.38 -0.33
C ALA A 5 11.98 4.43 -0.58
N ALA A 6 11.26 4.01 0.47
CA ALA A 6 10.07 3.17 0.34
C ALA A 6 8.91 3.87 -0.38
N ILE A 7 8.69 5.16 -0.10
CA ILE A 7 7.66 5.96 -0.79
C ILE A 7 8.04 6.14 -2.27
N ILE A 8 9.29 6.50 -2.55
CA ILE A 8 9.77 6.67 -3.93
C ILE A 8 9.64 5.33 -4.68
N GLY A 9 10.12 4.23 -4.12
CA GLY A 9 10.01 2.91 -4.73
C GLY A 9 8.57 2.51 -5.05
N ARG A 10 7.64 2.79 -4.12
CA ARG A 10 6.21 2.54 -4.34
C ARG A 10 5.64 3.37 -5.49
N ILE A 11 6.01 4.66 -5.58
CA ILE A 11 5.56 5.55 -6.65
C ILE A 11 6.12 5.08 -8.00
N LEU A 12 7.41 4.72 -8.06
CA LEU A 12 8.03 4.23 -9.29
C LEU A 12 7.36 2.95 -9.79
N ILE A 13 7.07 2.00 -8.91
CA ILE A 13 6.33 0.79 -9.27
C ILE A 13 4.91 1.13 -9.72
N ALA A 14 4.22 2.01 -9.00
CA ALA A 14 2.85 2.42 -9.33
C ALA A 14 2.75 3.08 -10.72
N VAL A 15 3.71 3.94 -11.09
CA VAL A 15 3.75 4.60 -12.40
C VAL A 15 3.80 3.58 -13.54
N LEU A 16 4.53 2.46 -13.37
CA LEU A 16 4.57 1.40 -14.38
C LEU A 16 3.17 0.82 -14.66
N PHE A 17 2.38 0.56 -13.62
CA PHE A 17 1.02 0.04 -13.78
C PHE A 17 0.05 1.08 -14.35
N VAL A 18 0.14 2.33 -13.90
CA VAL A 18 -0.71 3.40 -14.42
C VAL A 18 -0.45 3.62 -15.91
N LEU A 19 0.82 3.72 -16.31
CA LEU A 19 1.17 3.93 -17.71
C LEU A 19 0.82 2.72 -18.55
N ALA A 20 1.11 1.50 -18.08
CA ALA A 20 0.71 0.28 -18.75
C ALA A 20 -0.80 0.26 -18.98
N GLY A 21 -1.61 0.46 -17.93
CA GLY A 21 -3.06 0.43 -18.00
C GLY A 21 -3.64 1.48 -18.95
N ILE A 22 -3.10 2.71 -18.95
CA ILE A 22 -3.51 3.75 -19.92
C ILE A 22 -3.26 3.28 -21.36
N MET A 23 -2.09 2.69 -21.63
CA MET A 23 -1.78 2.17 -22.97
C MET A 23 -2.72 1.03 -23.37
N LYS A 24 -3.09 0.15 -22.41
CA LYS A 24 -4.07 -0.93 -22.63
C LYS A 24 -5.48 -0.41 -22.94
N ILE A 25 -5.87 0.71 -22.33
CA ILE A 25 -7.17 1.35 -22.58
C ILE A 25 -7.16 2.09 -23.92
N ALA A 26 -6.05 2.76 -24.24
CA ALA A 26 -5.90 3.53 -25.49
C ALA A 26 -5.88 2.62 -26.73
N ASP A 27 -5.21 1.47 -26.63
CA ASP A 27 -5.20 0.46 -27.68
C ASP A 27 -5.40 -0.95 -27.09
N PRO A 28 -6.67 -1.40 -26.95
CA PRO A 28 -6.97 -2.73 -26.43
C PRO A 28 -6.57 -3.86 -27.39
N SER A 29 -6.34 -3.56 -28.67
CA SER A 29 -6.24 -4.57 -29.73
C SER A 29 -5.09 -5.56 -29.50
N GLY A 30 -3.93 -5.07 -29.04
CA GLY A 30 -2.76 -5.91 -28.77
C GLY A 30 -3.00 -6.93 -27.64
N ILE A 31 -3.81 -6.57 -26.64
CA ILE A 31 -4.13 -7.47 -25.53
C ILE A 31 -5.26 -8.41 -25.86
N THR A 32 -6.25 -7.95 -26.61
CA THR A 32 -7.31 -8.81 -27.14
C THR A 32 -6.70 -9.99 -27.89
N GLN A 33 -5.74 -9.74 -28.79
CA GLN A 33 -5.04 -10.79 -29.53
C GLN A 33 -4.29 -11.75 -28.60
N THR A 34 -3.59 -11.22 -27.59
CA THR A 34 -2.84 -12.03 -26.62
C THR A 34 -3.76 -12.92 -25.77
N LEU A 35 -4.90 -12.38 -25.34
CA LEU A 35 -5.90 -13.09 -24.55
C LEU A 35 -6.57 -14.20 -25.37
N GLU A 36 -6.98 -13.89 -26.59
CA GLU A 36 -7.62 -14.86 -27.49
C GLU A 36 -6.66 -16.00 -27.85
N ALA A 37 -5.38 -15.69 -28.11
CA ALA A 37 -4.34 -16.70 -28.30
C ALA A 37 -4.13 -17.60 -27.07
N SER A 38 -4.50 -17.11 -25.88
CA SER A 38 -4.39 -17.81 -24.61
C SER A 38 -5.72 -18.40 -24.13
N ASN A 39 -6.73 -18.49 -25.00
CA ASN A 39 -8.07 -19.02 -24.72
C ASN A 39 -8.88 -18.20 -23.68
N PHE A 40 -8.55 -16.92 -23.49
CA PHE A 40 -9.33 -15.99 -22.67
C PHE A 40 -10.23 -15.10 -23.55
N PRO A 41 -11.39 -14.64 -23.04
CA PRO A 41 -12.24 -13.71 -23.77
C PRO A 41 -11.56 -12.37 -24.00
N GLY A 42 -11.49 -11.92 -25.25
CA GLY A 42 -10.96 -10.60 -25.62
C GLY A 42 -11.69 -9.42 -24.96
N SER A 43 -12.95 -9.62 -24.54
CA SER A 43 -13.72 -8.62 -23.77
C SER A 43 -13.11 -8.23 -22.43
N LEU A 44 -12.15 -9.03 -21.91
CA LEU A 44 -11.42 -8.73 -20.68
C LEU A 44 -10.33 -7.67 -20.85
N ALA A 45 -9.93 -7.33 -22.08
CA ALA A 45 -8.84 -6.38 -22.34
C ALA A 45 -9.09 -5.02 -21.67
N LEU A 46 -10.30 -4.48 -21.82
CA LEU A 46 -10.67 -3.18 -21.25
C LEU A 46 -10.75 -3.21 -19.70
N PRO A 47 -11.45 -4.18 -19.06
CA PRO A 47 -11.39 -4.36 -17.61
C PRO A 47 -9.98 -4.49 -17.04
N ILE A 48 -9.08 -5.20 -17.73
CA ILE A 48 -7.68 -5.36 -17.30
C ILE A 48 -6.96 -4.01 -17.29
N GLY A 49 -7.12 -3.22 -18.37
CA GLY A 49 -6.53 -1.88 -18.43
C GLY A 49 -7.03 -0.96 -17.31
N ILE A 50 -8.34 -0.96 -17.05
CA ILE A 50 -8.94 -0.17 -15.96
C ILE A 50 -8.42 -0.64 -14.60
N PHE A 51 -8.36 -1.96 -14.39
CA PHE A 51 -7.83 -2.53 -13.16
C PHE A 51 -6.39 -2.10 -12.89
N GLU A 52 -5.52 -2.12 -13.90
CA GLU A 52 -4.12 -1.68 -13.73
C GLU A 52 -4.00 -0.20 -13.36
N VAL A 53 -4.80 0.68 -13.99
CA VAL A 53 -4.79 2.11 -13.67
C VAL A 53 -5.26 2.34 -12.23
N VAL A 54 -6.39 1.73 -11.86
CA VAL A 54 -6.98 1.90 -10.53
C VAL A 54 -6.07 1.32 -9.46
N ALA A 55 -5.56 0.10 -9.65
CA ALA A 55 -4.64 -0.54 -8.73
C ALA A 55 -3.31 0.22 -8.63
N GLY A 56 -2.75 0.69 -9.76
CA GLY A 56 -1.57 1.54 -9.78
C GLY A 56 -1.78 2.83 -8.98
N LEU A 57 -2.91 3.50 -9.15
CA LEU A 57 -3.23 4.72 -8.41
C LEU A 57 -3.43 4.47 -6.91
N LEU A 58 -4.12 3.39 -6.55
CA LEU A 58 -4.27 2.95 -5.15
C LEU A 58 -2.90 2.65 -4.52
N LEU A 59 -1.98 2.03 -5.27
CA LEU A 59 -0.61 1.79 -4.82
C LEU A 59 0.17 3.10 -4.63
N ALA A 60 0.04 4.06 -5.56
CA ALA A 60 0.72 5.35 -5.49
C ALA A 60 0.28 6.15 -4.24
N ILE A 61 -1.03 6.41 -4.12
CA ILE A 61 -1.66 7.04 -2.94
C ILE A 61 -1.31 6.22 -1.70
N GLY A 62 -1.23 4.90 -1.87
CA GLY A 62 -0.94 3.92 -0.85
C GLY A 62 -2.17 3.63 0.03
N LEU A 63 -3.35 3.69 -0.57
CA LEU A 63 -4.55 3.14 0.03
C LEU A 63 -4.49 1.62 -0.12
N MET A 64 -4.76 0.88 0.97
CA MET A 64 -4.78 -0.59 0.98
C MET A 64 -3.52 -1.23 0.36
N THR A 65 -2.34 -0.66 0.61
CA THR A 65 -1.07 -1.05 -0.03
C THR A 65 -0.83 -2.55 -0.06
N ARG A 66 -1.12 -3.24 1.04
CA ARG A 66 -0.92 -4.69 1.17
C ARG A 66 -1.83 -5.50 0.24
N LEU A 67 -3.08 -5.08 0.09
CA LEU A 67 -4.03 -5.75 -0.81
C LEU A 67 -3.69 -5.44 -2.27
N THR A 68 -3.43 -4.16 -2.56
CA THR A 68 -3.10 -3.73 -3.92
C THR A 68 -1.78 -4.33 -4.40
N SER A 69 -0.78 -4.46 -3.53
CA SER A 69 0.51 -5.04 -3.90
C SER A 69 0.41 -6.54 -4.18
N ILE A 70 -0.38 -7.31 -3.40
CA ILE A 70 -0.55 -8.74 -3.65
C ILE A 70 -1.39 -9.01 -4.91
N LEU A 71 -2.40 -8.19 -5.17
CA LEU A 71 -3.21 -8.25 -6.39
C LEU A 71 -2.34 -7.97 -7.63
N LEU A 72 -1.58 -6.87 -7.60
CA LEU A 72 -0.66 -6.53 -8.68
C LEU A 72 0.46 -7.57 -8.84
N PHE A 73 0.92 -8.18 -7.75
CA PHE A 73 1.91 -9.27 -7.80
C PHE A 73 1.35 -10.47 -8.57
N GLY A 74 0.18 -10.97 -8.17
CA GLY A 74 -0.47 -12.09 -8.85
C GLY A 74 -0.74 -11.78 -10.32
N PHE A 75 -1.24 -10.58 -10.60
CA PHE A 75 -1.46 -10.09 -11.96
C PHE A 75 -0.16 -10.08 -12.80
N THR A 76 0.95 -9.62 -12.22
CA THR A 76 2.25 -9.55 -12.90
C THR A 76 2.77 -10.96 -13.23
N ILE A 77 2.62 -11.91 -12.31
CA ILE A 77 3.01 -13.31 -12.53
C ILE A 77 2.16 -13.94 -13.66
N ILE A 78 0.84 -13.74 -13.63
CA ILE A 78 -0.06 -14.21 -14.70
C ILE A 78 0.36 -13.61 -16.05
N THR A 79 0.71 -12.32 -16.08
CA THR A 79 1.17 -11.65 -17.30
C THR A 79 2.46 -12.27 -17.86
N ILE A 80 3.42 -12.64 -17.01
CA ILE A 80 4.65 -13.32 -17.44
C ILE A 80 4.31 -14.66 -18.12
N LEU A 81 3.45 -15.46 -17.49
CA LEU A 81 3.10 -16.80 -17.99
C LEU A 81 2.31 -16.75 -19.29
N ILE A 82 1.46 -15.74 -19.47
CA ILE A 82 0.59 -15.62 -20.65
C ILE A 82 1.32 -14.92 -21.81
N ALA A 83 2.03 -13.82 -21.54
CA ALA A 83 2.56 -12.95 -22.59
C ALA A 83 4.04 -13.19 -22.92
N HIS A 84 4.80 -13.89 -22.07
CA HIS A 84 6.26 -14.07 -22.22
C HIS A 84 6.67 -15.52 -21.96
N ASN A 85 5.95 -16.47 -22.56
CA ASN A 85 6.19 -17.90 -22.35
C ASN A 85 7.41 -18.43 -23.13
N ASP A 86 7.91 -17.69 -24.13
CA ASP A 86 9.13 -18.05 -24.85
C ASP A 86 10.35 -17.32 -24.27
N PHE A 87 11.02 -17.95 -23.30
CA PHE A 87 12.22 -17.41 -22.67
C PHE A 87 13.47 -17.51 -23.55
N LEU A 88 13.41 -18.21 -24.69
CA LEU A 88 14.52 -18.34 -25.63
C LEU A 88 14.58 -17.17 -26.62
N ASP A 89 13.45 -16.49 -26.86
CA ASP A 89 13.42 -15.20 -27.54
C ASP A 89 14.00 -14.10 -26.61
N PRO A 90 15.12 -13.45 -26.98
CA PRO A 90 15.75 -12.42 -26.15
C PRO A 90 14.80 -11.29 -25.74
N MET A 91 13.86 -10.92 -26.61
CA MET A 91 12.92 -9.82 -26.33
C MET A 91 11.91 -10.23 -25.24
N GLN A 92 11.32 -11.42 -25.37
CA GLN A 92 10.38 -11.95 -24.38
C GLN A 92 11.06 -12.27 -23.04
N GLY A 93 12.26 -12.87 -23.07
CA GLY A 93 13.05 -13.13 -21.87
C GLY A 93 13.36 -11.83 -21.09
N GLN A 94 13.71 -10.75 -21.79
CA GLN A 94 13.96 -9.45 -21.15
C GLN A 94 12.69 -8.85 -20.54
N MET A 95 11.54 -8.95 -21.22
CA MET A 95 10.27 -8.47 -20.68
C MET A 95 9.81 -9.28 -19.47
N ALA A 96 9.98 -10.60 -19.50
CA ALA A 96 9.71 -11.48 -18.36
C ALA A 96 10.58 -11.11 -17.15
N LEU A 97 11.88 -10.90 -17.33
CA LEU A 97 12.79 -10.49 -16.26
C LEU A 97 12.42 -9.12 -15.68
N LYS A 98 12.04 -8.16 -16.52
CA LYS A 98 11.52 -6.86 -16.07
C LYS A 98 10.29 -7.05 -15.17
N ASN A 99 9.32 -7.84 -15.61
CA ASN A 99 8.11 -8.11 -14.84
C ASN A 99 8.41 -8.89 -13.55
N LEU A 100 9.39 -9.80 -13.57
CA LEU A 100 9.83 -10.53 -12.38
C LEU A 100 10.45 -9.59 -11.34
N ALA A 101 11.25 -8.61 -11.78
CA ALA A 101 11.80 -7.58 -10.90
C ALA A 101 10.69 -6.70 -10.30
N ILE A 102 9.67 -6.34 -11.09
CA ILE A 102 8.49 -5.60 -10.62
C ILE A 102 7.74 -6.42 -9.56
N ALA A 103 7.53 -7.72 -9.80
CA ALA A 103 6.90 -8.63 -8.85
C ALA A 103 7.68 -8.71 -7.53
N GLY A 104 9.01 -8.78 -7.58
CA GLY A 104 9.87 -8.71 -6.39
C GLY A 104 9.71 -7.37 -5.63
N GLY A 105 9.68 -6.25 -6.37
CA GLY A 105 9.41 -4.93 -5.78
C GLY A 105 8.04 -4.85 -5.11
N LEU A 106 7.00 -5.46 -5.69
CA LEU A 106 5.66 -5.53 -5.11
C LEU A 106 5.62 -6.37 -3.83
N LEU A 107 6.38 -7.47 -3.76
CA LEU A 107 6.54 -8.25 -2.52
C LEU A 107 7.26 -7.44 -1.43
N MET A 108 8.26 -6.63 -1.79
CA MET A 108 8.86 -5.69 -0.85
C MET A 108 7.83 -4.66 -0.36
N VAL A 109 7.03 -4.07 -1.26
CA VAL A 109 5.94 -3.15 -0.87
C VAL A 109 4.90 -3.83 0.02
N PHE A 110 4.60 -5.11 -0.21
CA PHE A 110 3.74 -5.92 0.64
C PHE A 110 4.34 -6.08 2.05
N ALA A 111 5.61 -6.47 2.12
CA ALA A 111 6.34 -6.68 3.38
C ALA A 111 6.46 -5.39 4.20
N TYR A 112 6.77 -4.28 3.54
CA TYR A 112 6.87 -2.96 4.16
C TYR A 112 5.54 -2.19 4.20
N GLY A 113 4.42 -2.82 3.82
CA GLY A 113 3.10 -2.16 3.80
C GLY A 113 2.65 -1.61 5.17
N GLN A 114 3.30 -2.05 6.26
CA GLN A 114 3.09 -1.60 7.63
C GLN A 114 3.83 -0.33 8.05
N THR A 115 4.69 0.30 7.23
CA THR A 115 5.25 1.63 7.59
C THR A 115 4.20 2.76 7.60
N ARG A 116 2.92 2.41 7.48
CA ARG A 116 1.74 3.25 7.73
C ARG A 116 1.19 3.18 9.16
N GLY A 117 2.04 2.96 10.16
CA GLY A 117 1.75 3.31 11.55
C GLY A 117 1.56 4.80 11.81
N THR A 118 1.31 5.66 10.81
CA THR A 118 0.93 7.07 11.02
C THR A 118 -0.42 7.19 11.73
N LEU A 119 -1.36 6.26 11.51
CA LEU A 119 -2.60 6.20 12.30
C LEU A 119 -2.37 5.66 13.72
N ASP A 120 -1.43 4.73 13.89
CA ASP A 120 -1.05 4.22 15.22
C ASP A 120 -0.25 5.23 16.03
N HIS A 121 0.57 6.09 15.40
CA HIS A 121 1.27 7.18 16.07
C HIS A 121 0.33 8.30 16.53
N ILE A 122 -0.75 8.57 15.80
CA ILE A 122 -1.76 9.56 16.20
C ILE A 122 -2.63 8.98 17.32
N ARG A 123 -3.04 7.71 17.22
CA ARG A 123 -3.77 7.02 18.31
C ARG A 123 -2.93 6.78 19.56
N SER A 124 -1.62 6.57 19.45
CA SER A 124 -0.75 6.43 20.62
C SER A 124 -0.57 7.76 21.33
N ARG A 125 -0.42 8.87 20.58
CA ARG A 125 -0.42 10.24 21.14
C ARG A 125 -1.72 10.60 21.84
N ASP A 126 -2.87 10.26 21.26
CA ASP A 126 -4.17 10.54 21.90
C ASP A 126 -4.35 9.72 23.18
N LYS A 127 -3.95 8.44 23.19
CA LYS A 127 -4.04 7.61 24.39
C LYS A 127 -3.09 8.07 25.50
N THR A 128 -1.87 8.50 25.17
CA THR A 128 -0.95 9.06 26.16
C THR A 128 -1.44 10.40 26.69
N HIS A 129 -1.99 11.26 25.83
CA HIS A 129 -2.51 12.55 26.24
C HIS A 129 -3.77 12.44 27.12
N ASP A 130 -4.69 11.54 26.77
CA ASP A 130 -5.86 11.22 27.61
C ASP A 130 -5.45 10.59 28.95
N ALA A 131 -4.40 9.76 28.96
CA ALA A 131 -3.86 9.18 30.19
C ALA A 131 -3.23 10.26 31.09
N GLU A 132 -2.44 11.18 30.52
CA GLU A 132 -1.86 12.33 31.22
C GLU A 132 -2.93 13.27 31.77
N LEU A 133 -3.97 13.59 30.99
CA LEU A 133 -5.10 14.43 31.42
C LEU A 133 -5.89 13.79 32.56
N ARG A 134 -6.05 12.46 32.57
CA ARG A 134 -6.70 11.73 33.66
C ARG A 134 -5.84 11.69 34.91
N ALA A 135 -4.52 11.50 34.78
CA ALA A 135 -3.57 11.55 35.89
C ALA A 135 -3.57 12.94 36.55
N ALA A 136 -3.45 14.02 35.76
CA ALA A 136 -3.49 15.40 36.26
C ALA A 136 -4.81 15.73 36.99
N ARG A 137 -5.94 15.23 36.51
CA ARG A 137 -7.25 15.40 37.19
C ARG A 137 -7.37 14.59 38.48
N ALA A 138 -6.68 13.46 38.59
CA ALA A 138 -6.66 12.64 39.80
C ALA A 138 -5.76 13.27 40.88
N GLU A 139 -4.58 13.74 40.50
CA GLU A 139 -3.66 14.48 41.38
C GLU A 139 -4.31 15.75 41.92
N GLY A 140 -4.93 16.57 41.06
CA GLY A 140 -5.63 17.78 41.53
C GLY A 140 -6.82 17.51 42.46
N ARG A 141 -7.47 16.34 42.36
CA ARG A 141 -8.51 15.92 43.31
C ARG A 141 -7.93 15.43 44.64
N ALA A 142 -6.77 14.76 44.61
CA ALA A 142 -6.08 14.30 45.81
C ALA A 142 -5.55 15.49 46.61
N GLU A 143 -4.87 16.44 45.96
CA GLU A 143 -4.38 17.67 46.60
C GLU A 143 -5.53 18.51 47.16
N GLY A 144 -6.65 18.62 46.40
CA GLY A 144 -7.85 19.32 46.87
C GLY A 144 -8.52 18.65 48.07
N ALA A 145 -8.43 17.32 48.20
CA ALA A 145 -8.93 16.58 49.35
C ALA A 145 -8.00 16.72 50.57
N GLU A 146 -6.68 16.66 50.37
CA GLU A 146 -5.70 16.88 51.44
C GLU A 146 -5.76 18.29 52.01
N HIS A 147 -5.94 19.31 51.17
CA HIS A 147 -6.03 20.69 51.61
C HIS A 147 -7.33 20.98 52.41
N ARG A 148 -8.41 20.25 52.14
CA ARG A 148 -9.65 20.29 52.95
C ARG A 148 -9.49 19.57 54.29
N VAL A 149 -8.84 18.41 54.29
CA VAL A 149 -8.59 17.63 55.52
C VAL A 149 -7.60 18.32 56.45
N ASN A 150 -6.61 19.04 55.91
CA ASN A 150 -5.64 19.79 56.71
C ASN A 150 -6.13 21.18 57.12
N GLY A 151 -7.07 21.78 56.36
CA GLY A 151 -7.71 23.05 56.70
C GLY A 151 -8.68 22.96 57.89
N ASP A 152 -9.29 21.80 58.11
CA ASP A 152 -10.21 21.52 59.23
C ASP A 152 -9.51 21.06 60.52
N ARG A 153 -8.18 20.93 60.53
CA ARG A 153 -7.44 20.61 61.76
C ARG A 153 -7.31 21.88 62.59
N PRO A 154 -7.92 21.95 63.80
CA PRO A 154 -7.68 23.08 64.70
C PRO A 154 -6.19 23.12 65.02
N ARG A 155 -5.56 24.28 64.75
CA ARG A 155 -4.19 24.55 65.17
C ARG A 155 -4.21 24.66 66.69
N ILE A 156 -3.74 23.60 67.34
CA ILE A 156 -3.47 23.55 68.78
C ILE A 156 -2.11 24.20 69.05
#